data_AF-A0A374AXP5-F1
#
_entry.id   AF-A0A374AXP5-F1
#
_cell.length_a   1.000
_cell.length_b   1.000
_cell.length_c   1.000
_cell.angle_alpha   90.00
_cell.angle_beta   90.00
_cell.angle_gamma   90.00
#
_symmetry.space_group_name_H-M   'P 1'
#
loop_
_entity.id
_entity.type
_entity.pdbx_description
1 polymer ?
#
loop_
_entity_poly.entity_id
_entity_poly.type
_entity_poly.pdbx_seq_one_letter_code
_entity_poly.pdbx_strand_id
1 'polypeptide(L)'
;MLYSVDSMKYVTTLPHSKDYDNWRNHISDADYDKVVDAINELVDTKEINTAGWMPGSNWDGTVYEPLYYACGKNQTQAGMFFGLIVFKTLMDREDKVWGFGRYGDIKSMTYFVLDNPPPKK
;
A
#
# COMPACT_ATOMS: atom_id res chain seq x y z
N MET A 1 2.51 10.85 -4.83
CA MET A 1 1.19 11.32 -5.30
C MET A 1 0.52 10.21 -6.06
N LEU A 2 -0.78 10.02 -5.89
CA LEU A 2 -1.47 8.87 -6.44
C LEU A 2 -2.59 9.27 -7.40
N TYR A 3 -2.67 8.61 -8.55
CA TYR A 3 -3.64 8.83 -9.61
C TYR A 3 -4.42 7.55 -9.91
N SER A 4 -5.74 7.60 -9.76
CA SER A 4 -6.62 6.49 -10.10
C SER A 4 -6.85 6.48 -11.61
N VAL A 5 -6.45 5.40 -12.29
CA VAL A 5 -6.70 5.26 -13.73
C VAL A 5 -8.16 4.94 -14.05
N ASP A 6 -8.86 4.32 -13.10
CA ASP A 6 -10.28 3.98 -13.24
C ASP A 6 -11.17 5.23 -13.20
N SER A 7 -10.89 6.15 -12.26
CA SER A 7 -11.69 7.38 -12.08
C SER A 7 -11.09 8.62 -12.76
N MET A 8 -9.89 8.48 -13.32
CA MET A 8 -9.09 9.56 -13.92
C MET A 8 -8.85 10.75 -13.00
N LYS A 9 -8.61 10.50 -11.71
CA LYS A 9 -8.45 11.54 -10.68
C LYS A 9 -7.25 11.27 -9.78
N TYR A 10 -6.62 12.36 -9.36
CA TYR A 10 -5.69 12.33 -8.23
C TYR A 10 -6.45 12.01 -6.94
N VAL A 11 -5.85 11.15 -6.12
CA VAL A 11 -6.37 10.79 -4.80
C VAL A 11 -5.50 11.45 -3.74
N THR A 12 -6.16 12.13 -2.82
CA THR A 12 -5.54 12.85 -1.70
C THR A 12 -6.00 12.34 -0.34
N THR A 13 -6.88 11.34 -0.32
CA THR A 13 -7.43 10.75 0.88
C THR A 13 -7.18 9.25 0.90
N LEU A 14 -6.86 8.73 2.08
CA LEU A 14 -6.72 7.30 2.29
C LEU A 14 -8.11 6.66 2.39
N PRO A 15 -8.48 5.69 1.52
CA PRO A 15 -9.69 4.91 1.72
C PRO A 15 -9.62 4.13 3.04
N HIS A 16 -10.76 3.90 3.69
CA HIS A 16 -10.82 3.17 4.96
C HIS A 16 -9.91 3.74 6.07
N SER A 17 -9.73 5.08 6.11
CA SER A 17 -8.83 5.74 7.06
C SER A 17 -9.11 5.38 8.52
N LYS A 18 -10.37 5.19 8.91
CA LYS A 18 -10.73 4.77 10.29
C LYS A 18 -10.17 3.41 10.66
N ASP A 19 -10.25 2.43 9.75
CA ASP A 19 -9.72 1.09 9.99
C ASP A 19 -8.20 1.14 10.02
N TYR A 20 -7.59 1.90 9.10
CA TYR A 20 -6.15 2.16 9.09
C TYR A 20 -5.67 2.77 10.41
N ASP A 21 -6.29 3.85 10.88
CA ASP A 21 -5.90 4.54 12.12
C ASP A 21 -6.03 3.60 13.32
N ASN A 22 -7.10 2.81 13.37
CA ASN A 22 -7.31 1.82 14.42
C ASN A 22 -6.20 0.75 14.43
N TRP A 23 -5.85 0.17 13.28
CA TRP A 23 -4.76 -0.81 13.22
C TRP A 23 -3.38 -0.18 13.46
N ARG A 24 -3.16 1.06 12.98
CA ARG A 24 -1.91 1.80 13.17
C ARG A 24 -1.62 2.11 14.63
N ASN A 25 -2.67 2.28 15.46
CA ASN A 25 -2.54 2.46 16.91
C ASN A 25 -2.14 1.17 17.65
N HIS A 26 -2.16 0.00 17.00
CA HIS A 26 -1.80 -1.29 17.59
C HIS A 26 -0.45 -1.84 17.11
N ILE A 27 0.34 -1.05 16.38
CA ILE A 27 1.69 -1.39 15.95
C ILE A 27 2.67 -0.30 16.42
N SER A 28 3.88 -0.71 16.80
CA SER A 28 4.93 0.23 17.17
C SER A 28 5.38 1.05 15.95
N ASP A 29 5.84 2.28 16.18
CA ASP A 29 6.37 3.11 15.09
C ASP A 29 7.57 2.43 14.41
N ALA A 30 8.46 1.82 15.19
CA ALA A 30 9.63 1.11 14.66
C ALA A 30 9.27 -0.08 13.76
N ASP A 31 8.22 -0.84 14.07
CA ASP A 31 7.80 -1.95 13.21
C ASP A 31 7.01 -1.47 12.00
N TYR A 32 6.21 -0.41 12.15
CA TYR A 32 5.55 0.24 11.03
C TYR A 32 6.56 0.80 10.02
N ASP A 33 7.62 1.45 10.50
CA ASP A 33 8.66 2.03 9.65
C ASP A 33 9.38 0.93 8.85
N LYS A 34 9.73 -0.21 9.46
CA LYS A 34 10.29 -1.37 8.73
C LYS A 34 9.38 -1.88 7.61
N VAL A 35 8.07 -1.88 7.83
CA VAL A 35 7.09 -2.27 6.79
C VAL A 35 7.12 -1.27 5.64
N VAL A 36 7.15 0.04 5.94
CA VAL A 36 7.22 1.10 4.93
C VAL A 36 8.53 1.02 4.15
N ASP A 37 9.65 0.79 4.82
CA ASP A 37 10.96 0.63 4.18
C ASP A 37 10.97 -0.57 3.23
N ALA A 38 10.49 -1.73 3.68
CA ALA A 38 10.38 -2.92 2.84
C ALA A 38 9.45 -2.70 1.63
N ILE A 39 8.38 -1.93 1.79
CA ILE A 39 7.50 -1.52 0.68
C ILE A 39 8.26 -0.62 -0.30
N ASN A 40 8.99 0.38 0.18
CA ASN A 40 9.77 1.30 -0.67
C ASN A 40 10.82 0.54 -1.48
N GLU A 41 11.58 -0.37 -0.85
CA GLU A 41 12.55 -1.22 -1.55
C GLU A 41 11.90 -2.05 -2.66
N LEU A 42 10.73 -2.66 -2.38
CA LEU A 42 10.02 -3.46 -3.38
C LEU A 42 9.52 -2.63 -4.56
N VAL A 43 8.95 -1.44 -4.30
CA VAL A 43 8.40 -0.61 -5.38
C VAL A 43 9.48 0.08 -6.20
N ASP A 44 10.65 0.35 -5.62
CA ASP A 44 11.77 0.96 -6.35
C ASP A 44 12.48 -0.04 -7.28
N THR A 45 12.36 -1.34 -7.02
CA THR A 45 12.97 -2.40 -7.85
C THR A 45 12.09 -2.86 -9.02
N LYS A 46 10.81 -2.48 -9.05
CA LYS A 46 9.83 -2.99 -10.03
C LYS A 46 9.01 -1.87 -10.64
N GLU A 47 8.81 -1.95 -11.95
CA GLU A 47 7.94 -1.00 -12.67
C GLU A 47 6.45 -1.19 -12.34
N ILE A 48 6.02 -2.45 -12.12
CA ILE A 48 4.64 -2.83 -11.83
C ILE A 48 4.59 -3.57 -10.50
N ASN A 49 3.76 -3.08 -9.58
CA ASN A 49 3.65 -3.57 -8.21
C ASN A 49 2.20 -3.91 -7.87
N THR A 50 1.90 -5.19 -7.70
CA THR A 50 0.58 -5.65 -7.24
C THR A 50 0.63 -5.91 -5.75
N ALA A 51 -0.12 -5.14 -4.95
CA ALA A 51 0.00 -5.15 -3.48
C ALA A 51 -0.19 -6.54 -2.87
N GLY A 52 -1.15 -7.32 -3.36
CA GLY A 52 -1.41 -8.67 -2.84
C GLY A 52 -0.27 -9.67 -3.06
N TRP A 53 0.71 -9.35 -3.91
CA TRP A 53 1.86 -10.21 -4.19
C TRP A 53 3.13 -9.76 -3.46
N MET A 54 3.16 -8.54 -2.93
CA MET A 54 4.34 -7.97 -2.27
C MET A 54 4.77 -8.72 -1.00
N PRO A 55 3.88 -9.08 -0.06
CA PRO A 55 4.31 -9.60 1.22
C PRO A 55 4.49 -11.14 1.22
N GLY A 56 4.24 -11.82 0.10
CA GLY A 56 4.23 -13.28 0.05
C GLY A 56 3.08 -13.91 0.84
N SER A 57 3.09 -15.25 0.93
CA SER A 57 2.01 -16.03 1.55
C SER A 57 2.21 -16.34 3.04
N ASN A 58 3.45 -16.31 3.54
CA ASN A 58 3.77 -16.54 4.95
C ASN A 58 4.50 -15.33 5.52
N TRP A 59 3.96 -14.77 6.61
CA TRP A 59 4.52 -13.57 7.25
C TRP A 59 5.28 -13.88 8.54
N ASP A 60 5.30 -15.14 9.00
CA ASP A 60 5.99 -15.55 10.22
C ASP A 60 7.48 -15.19 10.17
N GLY A 61 7.96 -14.45 11.18
CA GLY A 61 9.35 -14.01 11.26
C GLY A 61 9.75 -12.93 10.24
N THR A 62 8.79 -12.40 9.47
CA THR A 62 9.02 -11.30 8.51
C THR A 62 8.69 -9.95 9.13
N VAL A 63 9.10 -8.87 8.44
CA VAL A 63 8.71 -7.50 8.80
C VAL A 63 7.19 -7.27 8.76
N TYR A 64 6.42 -8.14 8.10
CA TYR A 64 4.96 -8.03 8.00
C TYR A 64 4.21 -8.73 9.14
N GLU A 65 4.87 -9.60 9.92
CA GLU A 65 4.25 -10.31 11.05
C GLU A 65 3.53 -9.36 12.05
N PRO A 66 4.12 -8.21 12.43
CA PRO A 66 3.47 -7.27 13.34
C PRO A 66 2.08 -6.79 12.89
N LEU A 67 1.82 -6.73 11.59
CA LEU A 67 0.51 -6.33 11.05
C LEU A 67 -0.59 -7.34 11.43
N TYR A 68 -0.26 -8.64 11.46
CA TYR A 68 -1.19 -9.68 11.88
C TYR A 68 -1.64 -9.48 13.33
N TYR A 69 -0.71 -9.16 14.22
CA TYR A 69 -1.02 -8.88 15.63
C TYR A 69 -1.75 -7.56 15.82
N ALA A 70 -1.37 -6.50 15.08
CA ALA A 70 -2.05 -5.21 15.10
C ALA A 70 -3.53 -5.31 14.67
N CYS A 71 -3.83 -6.24 13.78
CA CYS A 71 -5.19 -6.58 13.34
C CYS A 71 -5.86 -7.67 14.20
N GLY A 72 -5.39 -7.91 15.43
CA GLY A 72 -6.02 -8.86 16.35
C GLY A 72 -5.97 -10.31 15.88
N LYS A 73 -4.88 -10.71 15.22
CA LYS A 73 -4.67 -12.05 14.66
C LYS A 73 -5.66 -12.41 13.54
N ASN A 74 -6.06 -11.41 12.76
CA ASN A 74 -6.96 -11.57 11.61
C ASN A 74 -6.22 -11.37 10.28
N GLN A 75 -6.02 -12.46 9.53
CA GLN A 75 -5.26 -12.43 8.28
C GLN A 75 -5.90 -11.55 7.20
N THR A 76 -7.23 -11.54 7.10
CA THR A 76 -7.95 -10.73 6.11
C THR A 76 -7.76 -9.24 6.39
N GLN A 77 -7.88 -8.84 7.66
CA GLN A 77 -7.65 -7.46 8.07
C GLN A 77 -6.19 -7.07 7.92
N ALA A 78 -5.24 -7.95 8.26
CA ALA A 78 -3.82 -7.71 8.06
C ALA A 78 -3.46 -7.49 6.59
N GLY A 79 -4.05 -8.28 5.68
CA GLY A 79 -3.91 -8.07 4.23
C GLY A 79 -4.51 -6.74 3.75
N MET A 80 -5.66 -6.34 4.29
CA MET A 80 -6.26 -5.04 4.00
C MET A 80 -5.39 -3.89 4.53
N PHE A 81 -4.89 -4.02 5.75
CA PHE A 81 -4.02 -3.03 6.37
C PHE A 81 -2.74 -2.85 5.55
N PHE A 82 -2.08 -3.95 5.17
CA PHE A 82 -0.93 -3.93 4.28
C PHE A 82 -1.24 -3.18 2.97
N GLY A 83 -2.37 -3.48 2.32
CA GLY A 83 -2.78 -2.79 1.11
C GLY A 83 -2.99 -1.28 1.29
N LEU A 84 -3.50 -0.85 2.45
CA LEU A 84 -3.64 0.56 2.81
C LEU A 84 -2.28 1.22 3.11
N ILE A 85 -1.32 0.50 3.69
CA ILE A 85 0.05 1.01 3.87
C ILE A 85 0.70 1.24 2.51
N VAL A 86 0.64 0.28 1.58
CA VAL A 86 1.15 0.47 0.20
C VAL A 86 0.50 1.69 -0.45
N PHE A 87 -0.82 1.82 -0.34
CA PHE A 87 -1.56 2.96 -0.88
C PHE A 87 -1.05 4.28 -0.30
N LYS A 88 -0.94 4.37 1.03
CA LYS A 88 -0.49 5.56 1.74
C LYS A 88 0.95 5.91 1.39
N THR A 89 1.87 4.94 1.41
CA THR A 89 3.28 5.13 1.07
C THR A 89 3.42 5.75 -0.33
N LEU A 90 2.72 5.23 -1.34
CA LEU A 90 2.79 5.77 -2.70
C LEU A 90 2.06 7.11 -2.86
N MET A 91 0.97 7.32 -2.11
CA MET A 91 0.26 8.59 -2.05
C MET A 91 1.17 9.71 -1.52
N ASP A 92 1.90 9.44 -0.45
CA ASP A 92 2.73 10.41 0.28
C ASP A 92 4.09 10.69 -0.39
N ARG A 93 4.53 9.83 -1.32
CA ARG A 93 5.78 10.04 -2.08
C ARG A 93 5.73 11.30 -2.96
N GLU A 94 6.77 12.13 -2.90
CA GLU A 94 6.85 13.37 -3.69
C GLU A 94 7.73 13.24 -4.95
N ASP A 95 8.53 12.18 -5.03
CA ASP A 95 9.51 11.96 -6.11
C ASP A 95 8.86 11.60 -7.45
N LYS A 96 7.71 10.92 -7.42
CA LYS A 96 7.01 10.42 -8.60
C LYS A 96 5.49 10.53 -8.47
N VAL A 97 4.82 10.51 -9.62
CA VAL A 97 3.37 10.26 -9.69
C VAL A 97 3.14 8.78 -9.94
N TRP A 98 2.36 8.15 -9.06
CA TRP A 98 2.00 6.74 -9.15
C TRP A 98 0.57 6.61 -9.69
N GLY A 99 0.39 5.80 -10.72
CA GLY A 99 -0.89 5.33 -11.20
C GLY A 99 -1.32 4.07 -10.46
N PHE A 100 -2.63 3.88 -10.25
CA PHE A 100 -3.16 2.62 -9.74
C PHE A 100 -4.54 2.26 -10.32
N GLY A 101 -4.82 0.96 -10.36
CA GLY A 101 -6.11 0.41 -10.82
C GLY A 101 -6.26 -1.08 -10.57
N ARG A 102 -7.42 -1.63 -10.95
CA ARG A 102 -7.69 -3.08 -10.99
C ARG A 102 -7.47 -3.64 -12.40
N TYR A 103 -6.87 -4.82 -12.46
CA TYR A 103 -6.56 -5.47 -13.73
C TYR A 103 -7.00 -6.94 -13.70
N GLY A 104 -7.93 -7.31 -14.58
CA GLY A 104 -8.49 -8.66 -14.66
C GLY A 104 -9.12 -9.12 -13.33
N ASP A 105 -8.90 -10.39 -12.99
CA ASP A 105 -9.43 -11.03 -11.77
C ASP A 105 -8.55 -10.83 -10.52
N ILE A 106 -7.57 -9.92 -10.58
CA ILE A 106 -6.68 -9.62 -9.46
C ILE A 106 -7.45 -8.80 -8.41
N LYS A 107 -7.58 -9.35 -7.20
CA LYS A 107 -8.35 -8.73 -6.11
C LYS A 107 -7.68 -7.48 -5.52
N SER A 108 -6.36 -7.41 -5.56
CA SER A 108 -5.58 -6.28 -5.02
C SER A 108 -5.31 -5.19 -6.07
N MET A 109 -5.00 -3.98 -5.60
CA MET A 109 -4.54 -2.89 -6.47
C MET A 109 -3.19 -3.21 -7.11
N THR A 110 -3.02 -2.73 -8.34
CA THR A 110 -1.73 -2.69 -9.02
C THR A 110 -1.30 -1.25 -9.23
N TYR A 111 -0.03 -0.97 -8.97
CA TYR A 111 0.60 0.34 -8.96
C TYR A 111 1.77 0.40 -9.95
N PHE A 112 1.98 1.55 -10.56
CA PHE A 112 3.04 1.79 -11.53
C PHE A 112 3.37 3.28 -11.62
N VAL A 113 4.55 3.63 -12.09
CA VAL A 113 4.95 5.04 -12.28
C VAL A 113 4.28 5.61 -13.54
N LEU A 114 3.85 6.87 -13.46
CA LEU A 114 3.36 7.64 -14.61
C LEU A 114 4.45 8.62 -15.07
N ASP A 115 5.09 8.34 -16.20
CA ASP A 115 6.14 9.22 -16.76
C ASP A 115 5.59 10.54 -17.30
N ASN A 116 4.34 10.53 -17.79
CA ASN A 116 3.64 11.73 -18.27
C ASN A 116 2.28 11.87 -17.55
N PRO A 117 2.28 12.26 -16.27
CA PRO A 117 1.08 12.26 -15.47
C PRO A 117 0.10 13.35 -15.93
N PRO A 118 -1.23 13.11 -15.84
CA PRO A 118 -2.22 14.12 -16.19
C PRO A 118 -2.04 15.41 -15.41
N PRO A 119 -2.36 16.59 -15.99
CA PRO A 119 -2.23 17.85 -15.27
C PRO A 119 -3.10 17.84 -14.02
N LYS A 120 -2.55 18.37 -12.92
CA LYS A 120 -3.31 18.63 -11.69
C LYS A 120 -4.32 19.74 -12.02
N LYS A 121 -5.61 19.40 -12.03
CA LYS A 121 -6.70 20.40 -12.14
C LYS A 121 -7.03 20.97 -10.78
#